data_AF-A0A925RQP1-F1
#
_entry.id   AF-A0A925RQP1-F1
#
_cell.length_a   1.000
_cell.length_b   1.000
_cell.length_c   1.000
_cell.angle_alpha   90.00
_cell.angle_beta   90.00
_cell.angle_gamma   90.00
#
_symmetry.space_group_name_H-M   'P 1'
#
loop_
_entity.id
_entity.type
_entity.pdbx_description
1 polymer ?
#
loop_
_entity_poly.entity_id
_entity_poly.type
_entity_poly.pdbx_seq_one_letter_code
_entity_poly.pdbx_strand_id
1 'polypeptide(L)'
;MEFLDGTLMCKTCIQNQRMRPVPPASDPVSVGGMVASAIGGAIGAVAGGGIWAAIAIATNLEVGYIAILVGFLAGMGVQLGAGRRGDQGQQVLAAILAFAGLLAAKYFLFAYVVIQMGAEHGIDVDFIDHALLSRFPAMLAETVGPFDAVFAFIAIAAAVRTAKPDS
;
A
#
# COMPACT_ATOMS: atom_id res chain seq x y z
N MET A 1 32.73 -34.43 -14.52
CA MET A 1 31.42 -34.10 -13.94
C MET A 1 31.50 -34.40 -12.45
N GLU A 2 30.87 -33.57 -11.61
CA GLU A 2 30.87 -33.70 -10.15
C GLU A 2 29.44 -33.52 -9.63
N PHE A 3 29.14 -34.14 -8.49
CA PHE A 3 27.82 -34.05 -7.85
C PHE A 3 27.77 -32.84 -6.92
N LEU A 4 26.74 -32.01 -7.06
CA LEU A 4 26.37 -30.97 -6.09
C LEU A 4 24.85 -31.05 -5.83
N ASP A 5 24.43 -31.10 -4.57
CA ASP A 5 23.02 -31.21 -4.15
C ASP A 5 22.18 -32.24 -4.94
N GLY A 6 22.75 -33.43 -5.16
CA GLY A 6 22.06 -34.53 -5.85
C GLY A 6 21.92 -34.39 -7.37
N THR A 7 22.51 -33.35 -7.98
CA THR A 7 22.53 -33.19 -9.45
C THR A 7 23.95 -33.31 -10.02
N LEU A 8 24.01 -33.87 -11.23
CA LEU A 8 25.25 -34.14 -11.95
C LEU A 8 25.60 -32.91 -12.81
N MET A 9 26.60 -32.15 -12.38
CA MET A 9 26.96 -30.86 -12.97
C MET A 9 28.36 -30.91 -13.64
N CYS A 10 28.59 -30.01 -14.59
CA CYS A 10 29.92 -29.81 -15.17
C CYS A 10 30.84 -29.11 -14.15
N LYS A 11 32.13 -29.42 -14.17
CA LYS A 11 33.15 -28.85 -13.25
C LYS A 11 33.13 -27.32 -13.26
N THR A 12 32.95 -26.71 -14.43
CA THR A 12 32.88 -25.25 -14.60
C THR A 12 31.63 -24.65 -13.95
N CYS A 13 30.48 -25.33 -14.02
CA CYS A 13 29.23 -24.86 -13.39
C CYS A 13 29.33 -24.89 -11.86
N ILE A 14 29.95 -25.94 -11.32
CA ILE A 14 30.23 -26.08 -9.88
C ILE A 14 31.15 -24.97 -9.37
N GLN A 15 32.24 -24.67 -10.08
CA GLN A 15 33.13 -23.58 -9.71
C GLN A 15 32.40 -22.23 -9.75
N ASN A 16 31.60 -21.98 -10.79
CA ASN A 16 30.86 -20.73 -10.92
C ASN A 16 29.81 -20.54 -9.80
N GLN A 17 29.15 -21.62 -9.36
CA GLN A 17 28.22 -21.55 -8.23
C GLN A 17 28.91 -21.31 -6.89
N ARG A 18 30.07 -21.93 -6.64
CA ARG A 18 30.86 -21.67 -5.42
C ARG A 18 31.38 -20.23 -5.35
N MET A 19 31.56 -19.59 -6.50
CA MET A 19 31.95 -18.18 -6.59
C MET A 19 30.77 -17.20 -6.50
N ARG A 20 29.52 -17.68 -6.40
CA ARG A 20 28.40 -16.76 -6.14
C ARG A 20 28.57 -16.20 -4.74
N PRO A 21 28.70 -14.87 -4.57
CA PRO A 21 28.68 -14.27 -3.25
C PRO A 21 27.37 -14.67 -2.59
N VAL A 22 27.47 -15.25 -1.38
CA VAL A 22 26.31 -15.44 -0.52
C VAL A 22 25.73 -14.05 -0.32
N PRO A 23 24.46 -13.80 -0.70
CA PRO A 23 23.86 -12.49 -0.50
C PRO A 23 24.03 -12.13 0.98
N PRO A 24 24.49 -10.91 1.31
CA PRO A 24 24.65 -10.52 2.69
C PRO A 24 23.30 -10.77 3.39
N ALA A 25 23.35 -11.46 4.53
CA ALA A 25 22.17 -11.65 5.36
C ALA A 25 21.50 -10.28 5.55
N SER A 26 20.18 -10.20 5.31
CA SER A 26 19.40 -8.96 5.46
C SER A 26 19.75 -8.31 6.79
N ASP A 27 20.24 -7.06 6.74
CA ASP A 27 20.56 -6.30 7.96
C ASP A 27 19.34 -6.34 8.90
N PRO A 28 19.54 -6.49 10.23
CA PRO A 28 18.43 -6.44 11.17
C PRO A 28 17.68 -5.12 11.00
N VAL A 29 16.34 -5.19 10.98
CA VAL A 29 15.44 -4.04 10.83
C VAL A 29 15.86 -2.95 11.80
N SER A 30 16.50 -1.90 11.29
CA SER A 30 16.83 -0.72 12.09
C SER A 30 15.53 -0.03 12.46
N VAL A 31 15.28 0.14 13.76
CA VAL A 31 14.09 0.83 14.28
C VAL A 31 13.95 2.22 13.65
N GLY A 32 15.08 2.92 13.43
CA GLY A 32 15.08 4.22 12.74
C GLY A 32 14.63 4.14 11.28
N GLY A 33 15.06 3.08 10.56
CA GLY A 33 14.62 2.83 9.19
C GLY A 33 13.13 2.50 9.10
N MET A 34 12.59 1.77 10.08
CA MET A 34 11.17 1.39 10.12
C MET A 34 10.26 2.61 10.37
N VAL A 35 10.63 3.51 11.28
CA VAL A 35 9.89 4.75 11.52
C VAL A 35 9.91 5.64 10.28
N ALA A 36 11.07 5.83 9.65
CA ALA A 36 11.19 6.61 8.41
C ALA A 36 10.35 6.00 7.27
N SER A 37 10.35 4.68 7.14
CA SER A 37 9.52 3.94 6.19
C SER A 37 8.03 4.16 6.45
N ALA A 38 7.59 4.11 7.71
CA ALA A 38 6.20 4.32 8.08
C ALA A 38 5.73 5.75 7.77
N ILE A 39 6.54 6.75 8.08
CA ILE A 39 6.25 8.15 7.78
C ILE A 39 6.17 8.35 6.26
N GLY A 40 7.17 7.89 5.51
CA GLY A 40 7.19 8.00 4.06
C GLY A 40 5.98 7.33 3.42
N GLY A 41 5.66 6.11 3.85
CA GLY A 41 4.49 5.38 3.36
C GLY A 41 3.16 6.04 3.73
N ALA A 42 3.04 6.61 4.93
CA ALA A 42 1.86 7.36 5.35
C ALA A 42 1.65 8.61 4.48
N ILE A 43 2.73 9.36 4.19
CA ILE A 43 2.68 10.51 3.27
C ILE A 43 2.22 10.06 1.88
N GLY A 44 2.80 8.97 1.36
CA GLY A 44 2.41 8.40 0.06
C GLY A 44 0.95 7.94 0.02
N ALA A 45 0.47 7.30 1.08
CA ALA A 45 -0.90 6.84 1.21
C ALA A 45 -1.89 8.01 1.29
N VAL A 46 -1.58 9.05 2.06
CA VAL A 46 -2.42 10.27 2.16
C VAL A 46 -2.43 11.03 0.84
N ALA A 47 -1.27 11.20 0.19
CA ALA A 47 -1.20 11.87 -1.11
C ALA A 47 -1.98 11.10 -2.18
N GLY A 48 -1.77 9.78 -2.26
CA GLY A 48 -2.50 8.92 -3.20
C GLY A 48 -4.01 8.90 -2.93
N GLY A 49 -4.40 8.71 -1.67
CA GLY A 49 -5.81 8.71 -1.26
C GLY A 49 -6.49 10.05 -1.50
N GLY A 50 -5.80 11.16 -1.26
CA GLY A 50 -6.28 12.51 -1.57
C GLY A 50 -6.49 12.73 -3.08
N ILE A 51 -5.55 12.29 -3.91
CA ILE A 51 -5.69 12.32 -5.39
C ILE A 51 -6.90 11.48 -5.81
N TRP A 52 -7.05 10.28 -5.25
CA TRP A 52 -8.18 9.40 -5.52
C TRP A 52 -9.51 10.06 -5.16
N ALA A 53 -9.63 10.60 -3.95
CA ALA A 53 -10.85 11.26 -3.48
C ALA A 53 -11.19 12.48 -4.33
N ALA A 54 -10.20 13.31 -4.67
CA ALA A 54 -10.41 14.48 -5.52
C ALA A 54 -10.95 14.12 -6.91
N ILE A 55 -10.41 13.05 -7.53
CA ILE A 55 -10.89 12.58 -8.83
C ILE A 55 -12.29 11.97 -8.72
N ALA A 56 -12.56 11.20 -7.66
CA ALA A 56 -13.88 10.63 -7.43
C ALA A 56 -14.96 11.72 -7.27
N ILE A 57 -14.65 12.78 -6.50
CA ILE A 57 -15.54 13.95 -6.34
C ILE A 57 -15.76 14.66 -7.68
N ALA A 58 -14.69 14.89 -8.46
CA ALA A 58 -14.78 15.62 -9.72
C ALA A 58 -15.53 14.86 -10.82
N THR A 59 -15.44 13.52 -10.82
CA THR A 59 -16.00 12.68 -11.89
C THR A 59 -17.33 12.02 -11.52
N ASN A 60 -17.73 12.05 -10.24
CA ASN A 60 -18.84 11.26 -9.69
C ASN A 60 -18.75 9.76 -10.05
N LEU A 61 -17.55 9.27 -10.34
CA LEU A 61 -17.28 7.89 -10.70
C LEU A 61 -16.24 7.31 -9.75
N GLU A 62 -16.53 6.11 -9.24
CA GLU A 62 -15.58 5.34 -8.45
C GLU A 62 -14.63 4.61 -9.39
N VAL A 63 -13.51 5.27 -9.63
CA VAL A 63 -12.55 4.81 -10.61
C VAL A 63 -11.53 3.87 -9.95
N GLY A 64 -11.77 2.57 -10.07
CA GLY A 64 -10.96 1.52 -9.45
C GLY A 64 -9.47 1.56 -9.82
N TYR A 65 -9.09 1.99 -11.03
CA TYR A 65 -7.69 2.02 -11.45
C TYR A 65 -6.82 3.01 -10.65
N ILE A 66 -7.41 4.05 -10.07
CA ILE A 66 -6.66 5.04 -9.28
C ILE A 66 -6.21 4.43 -7.94
N ALA A 67 -6.86 3.37 -7.45
CA ALA A 67 -6.41 2.61 -6.28
C ALA A 67 -4.99 2.06 -6.46
N ILE A 68 -4.61 1.70 -7.69
CA ILE A 68 -3.26 1.23 -8.02
C ILE A 68 -2.24 2.34 -7.76
N LEU A 69 -2.58 3.59 -8.09
CA LEU A 69 -1.75 4.76 -7.81
C LEU A 69 -1.57 4.96 -6.31
N VAL A 70 -2.62 4.78 -5.50
CA VAL A 70 -2.55 4.86 -4.04
C VAL A 70 -1.55 3.84 -3.49
N GLY A 71 -1.69 2.58 -3.90
CA GLY A 71 -0.79 1.52 -3.45
C GLY A 71 0.65 1.75 -3.90
N PHE A 72 0.83 2.18 -5.15
CA PHE A 72 2.15 2.53 -5.70
C PHE A 72 2.84 3.65 -4.91
N LEU A 73 2.13 4.75 -4.62
CA LEU A 73 2.67 5.88 -3.86
C LEU A 73 2.96 5.52 -2.41
N ALA A 74 2.10 4.74 -1.76
CA ALA A 74 2.35 4.23 -0.41
C ALA A 74 3.61 3.36 -0.36
N GLY A 75 3.74 2.39 -1.28
CA GLY A 75 4.92 1.52 -1.33
C GLY A 75 6.20 2.27 -1.71
N MET A 76 6.14 3.26 -2.60
CA MET A 76 7.27 4.15 -2.91
C MET A 76 7.69 4.97 -1.69
N GLY A 77 6.74 5.50 -0.93
CA GLY A 77 7.00 6.22 0.30
C GLY A 77 7.72 5.36 1.34
N VAL A 78 7.27 4.11 1.50
CA VAL A 78 7.95 3.11 2.35
C VAL A 78 9.36 2.84 1.85
N GLN A 79 9.55 2.58 0.55
CA GLN A 79 10.86 2.27 -0.04
C GLN A 79 11.85 3.44 0.09
N LEU A 80 11.37 4.68 -0.02
CA LEU A 80 12.18 5.88 0.13
C LEU A 80 12.61 6.08 1.58
N GLY A 81 11.69 5.91 2.54
CA GLY A 81 11.99 5.97 3.97
C GLY A 81 12.90 4.82 4.44
N ALA A 82 12.84 3.68 3.76
CA ALA A 82 13.71 2.53 3.95
C ALA A 82 15.15 2.74 3.46
N GLY A 83 15.42 3.80 2.67
CA GLY A 83 16.71 4.02 2.03
C GLY A 83 17.06 2.94 1.02
N ARG A 84 16.06 2.41 0.28
CA ARG A 84 16.18 1.34 -0.73
C ARG A 84 16.70 -0.01 -0.21
N ARG A 85 16.84 -0.18 1.10
CA ARG A 85 17.09 -1.47 1.74
C ARG A 85 15.75 -2.06 2.12
N GLY A 86 15.32 -3.10 1.43
CA GLY A 86 13.98 -3.65 1.57
C GLY A 86 13.97 -4.98 2.30
N ASP A 87 13.39 -5.01 3.49
CA ASP A 87 13.12 -6.25 4.23
C ASP A 87 11.65 -6.70 4.06
N GLN A 88 11.35 -7.95 4.38
CA GLN A 88 9.97 -8.46 4.43
C GLN A 88 9.07 -7.60 5.33
N GLY A 89 9.59 -7.03 6.42
CA GLY A 89 8.83 -6.13 7.29
C GLY A 89 8.30 -4.88 6.58
N GLN A 90 9.08 -4.30 5.65
CA GLN A 90 8.67 -3.11 4.92
C GLN A 90 7.61 -3.40 3.86
N GLN A 91 7.62 -4.60 3.26
CA GLN A 91 6.56 -5.04 2.36
C GLN A 91 5.21 -5.13 3.07
N VAL A 92 5.20 -5.73 4.28
CA VAL A 92 3.98 -5.81 5.10
C VAL A 92 3.50 -4.42 5.50
N LEU A 93 4.43 -3.54 5.92
CA LEU A 93 4.10 -2.16 6.27
C LEU A 93 3.50 -1.38 5.07
N ALA A 94 4.06 -1.55 3.87
CA ALA A 94 3.52 -0.94 2.65
C ALA A 94 2.11 -1.45 2.32
N ALA A 95 1.86 -2.75 2.48
CA ALA A 95 0.53 -3.33 2.29
C ALA A 95 -0.50 -2.73 3.27
N ILE A 96 -0.13 -2.64 4.55
CA ILE A 96 -0.99 -2.05 5.59
C ILE A 96 -1.29 -0.58 5.30
N LEU A 97 -0.27 0.21 4.96
CA LEU A 97 -0.43 1.64 4.66
C LEU A 97 -1.23 1.88 3.38
N ALA A 98 -1.03 1.05 2.35
CA ALA A 98 -1.84 1.12 1.13
C ALA A 98 -3.32 0.81 1.42
N PHE A 99 -3.59 -0.25 2.18
CA PHE A 99 -4.94 -0.62 2.56
C PHE A 99 -5.60 0.46 3.45
N ALA A 100 -4.86 1.00 4.42
CA ALA A 100 -5.33 2.11 5.25
C ALA A 100 -5.61 3.36 4.42
N GLY A 101 -4.76 3.68 3.44
CA GLY A 101 -4.96 4.80 2.51
C GLY A 101 -6.23 4.65 1.67
N LEU A 102 -6.51 3.44 1.17
CA LEU A 102 -7.74 3.13 0.43
C LEU A 102 -9.00 3.29 1.30
N LEU A 103 -8.96 2.76 2.52
CA LEU A 103 -10.06 2.91 3.48
C LEU A 103 -10.30 4.36 3.86
N ALA A 104 -9.23 5.10 4.14
CA ALA A 104 -9.30 6.52 4.45
C ALA A 104 -9.88 7.31 3.26
N ALA A 105 -9.49 6.99 2.04
CA ALA A 105 -10.01 7.66 0.85
C ALA A 105 -11.52 7.44 0.66
N LYS A 106 -12.02 6.19 0.84
CA LYS A 106 -13.48 5.92 0.83
C LYS A 106 -14.19 6.66 1.97
N TYR A 107 -13.60 6.71 3.15
CA TYR A 107 -14.16 7.45 4.28
C TYR A 107 -14.27 8.95 3.99
N PHE A 108 -13.23 9.57 3.46
CA PHE A 108 -13.26 10.99 3.10
C PHE A 108 -14.30 11.30 2.04
N LEU A 109 -14.44 10.44 1.02
CA LEU A 109 -15.48 10.59 0.00
C LEU A 109 -16.88 10.51 0.62
N PHE A 110 -17.11 9.54 1.51
CA PHE A 110 -18.37 9.40 2.25
C PHE A 110 -18.67 10.62 3.12
N ALA A 111 -17.71 11.03 3.95
CA ALA A 111 -17.83 12.18 4.83
C ALA A 111 -18.14 13.44 4.02
N TYR A 112 -17.44 13.66 2.91
CA TYR A 112 -17.69 14.80 2.03
C TYR A 112 -19.14 14.83 1.52
N VAL A 113 -19.66 13.69 1.04
CA VAL A 113 -21.03 13.58 0.51
C VAL A 113 -22.08 13.78 1.61
N VAL A 114 -21.87 13.20 2.80
CA VAL A 114 -22.79 13.34 3.94
C VAL A 114 -22.81 14.76 4.49
N ILE A 115 -21.65 15.40 4.63
CA ILE A 115 -21.54 16.77 5.13
C ILE A 115 -22.23 17.74 4.18
N GLN A 116 -22.07 17.55 2.86
CA GLN A 116 -22.79 18.35 1.87
C GLN A 116 -24.31 18.23 2.01
N MET A 117 -24.83 17.01 2.16
CA MET A 117 -26.28 16.79 2.36
C MET A 117 -26.78 17.29 3.72
N GLY A 118 -25.96 17.17 4.77
CA GLY A 118 -26.28 17.64 6.13
C GLY A 118 -26.32 19.17 6.21
N ALA A 119 -25.38 19.84 5.54
CA ALA A 119 -25.32 21.30 5.44
C ALA A 119 -26.58 21.87 4.76
N GLU A 120 -27.12 21.19 3.74
CA GLU A 120 -28.40 21.58 3.11
C GLU A 120 -29.59 21.48 4.07
N HIS A 121 -29.52 20.61 5.08
CA HIS A 121 -30.55 20.41 6.09
C HIS A 121 -30.27 21.16 7.41
N GLY A 122 -29.23 22.01 7.46
CA GLY A 122 -28.85 22.79 8.63
C GLY A 122 -28.26 21.98 9.79
N ILE A 123 -27.72 20.80 9.50
CA ILE A 123 -27.04 19.94 10.48
C ILE A 123 -25.53 20.08 10.27
N ASP A 124 -24.84 20.65 11.24
CA ASP A 124 -23.37 20.68 11.26
C ASP A 124 -22.86 19.30 11.70
N VAL A 125 -22.21 18.59 10.78
CA VAL A 125 -21.59 17.29 11.03
C VAL A 125 -20.10 17.40 10.71
N ASP A 126 -19.24 16.97 11.64
CA ASP A 126 -17.79 17.01 11.45
C ASP A 126 -17.26 15.74 10.78
N PHE A 127 -16.08 15.87 10.15
CA PHE A 127 -15.38 14.75 9.51
C PHE A 127 -14.99 13.61 10.46
N ILE A 128 -14.94 13.85 11.77
CA ILE A 128 -14.55 12.84 12.78
C ILE A 128 -15.69 12.67 13.79
N ASP A 129 -16.94 12.80 13.35
CA ASP A 129 -18.09 12.52 14.20
C ASP A 129 -18.25 11.01 14.43
N HIS A 130 -18.58 10.62 15.67
CA HIS A 130 -18.88 9.24 16.03
C HIS A 130 -20.05 8.65 15.22
N ALA A 131 -21.06 9.47 14.87
CA ALA A 131 -22.17 9.04 14.03
C ALA A 131 -21.70 8.63 12.62
N LEU A 132 -20.76 9.38 12.05
CA LEU A 132 -20.22 9.14 10.72
C LEU A 132 -19.29 7.90 10.73
N LEU A 133 -18.43 7.79 11.75
CA LEU A 133 -17.54 6.64 11.96
C LEU A 133 -18.30 5.33 12.20
N SER A 134 -19.38 5.35 12.99
CA SER A 134 -20.19 4.16 13.27
C SER A 134 -21.03 3.71 12.08
N ARG A 135 -21.44 4.64 11.21
CA ARG A 135 -22.20 4.31 9.99
C ARG A 135 -21.32 3.86 8.82
N PHE A 136 -20.06 4.29 8.81
CA PHE A 136 -19.13 3.97 7.73
C PHE A 136 -19.01 2.48 7.39
N PRO A 137 -18.88 1.53 8.34
CA PRO A 137 -18.75 0.10 8.00
C PRO A 137 -19.96 -0.45 7.25
N ALA A 138 -21.17 0.00 7.60
CA ALA A 138 -22.40 -0.42 6.93
C ALA A 138 -22.45 0.11 5.50
N MET A 139 -22.11 1.39 5.31
CA MET A 139 -22.03 1.99 3.98
C MET A 139 -20.94 1.33 3.14
N LEU A 140 -19.77 1.07 3.73
CA LEU A 140 -18.68 0.39 3.07
C LEU A 140 -19.11 -1.01 2.59
N ALA A 141 -19.83 -1.78 3.40
CA ALA A 141 -20.32 -3.10 3.00
C ALA A 141 -21.35 -3.05 1.86
N GLU A 142 -22.11 -1.95 1.76
CA GLU A 142 -23.14 -1.75 0.73
C GLU A 142 -22.55 -1.23 -0.59
N THR A 143 -21.48 -0.42 -0.52
CA THR A 143 -20.83 0.17 -1.70
C THR A 143 -19.63 -0.62 -2.20
N VAL A 144 -18.98 -1.44 -1.37
CA VAL A 144 -17.86 -2.28 -1.81
C VAL A 144 -18.37 -3.35 -2.75
N GLY A 145 -18.07 -3.16 -4.04
CA GLY A 145 -18.34 -4.15 -5.06
C GLY A 145 -17.26 -5.23 -5.13
N PRO A 146 -17.53 -6.36 -5.79
CA PRO A 146 -16.51 -7.38 -6.08
C PRO A 146 -15.31 -6.80 -6.86
N PHE A 147 -15.56 -5.77 -7.68
CA PHE A 147 -14.54 -5.08 -8.45
C PHE A 147 -13.56 -4.31 -7.55
N ASP A 148 -14.04 -3.65 -6.49
CA ASP A 148 -13.18 -2.94 -5.54
C ASP A 148 -12.18 -3.87 -4.87
N ALA A 149 -12.59 -5.10 -4.55
CA ALA A 149 -11.71 -6.10 -3.96
C ALA A 149 -10.55 -6.46 -4.91
N VAL A 150 -10.82 -6.54 -6.22
CA VAL A 150 -9.79 -6.77 -7.24
C VAL A 150 -8.80 -5.61 -7.28
N PHE A 151 -9.27 -4.35 -7.31
CA PHE A 151 -8.36 -3.20 -7.33
C PHE A 151 -7.62 -3.02 -6.02
N ALA A 152 -8.26 -3.28 -4.88
CA ALA A 152 -7.58 -3.27 -3.58
C ALA A 152 -6.46 -4.33 -3.57
N PHE A 153 -6.71 -5.53 -4.08
CA PHE A 153 -5.68 -6.55 -4.19
C PHE A 153 -4.53 -6.13 -5.12
N ILE A 154 -4.84 -5.55 -6.28
CA ILE A 154 -3.81 -5.04 -7.21
C ILE A 154 -3.03 -3.89 -6.58
N ALA A 155 -3.69 -2.99 -5.85
CA ALA A 155 -3.05 -1.88 -5.15
C ALA A 155 -2.10 -2.37 -4.05
N ILE A 156 -2.52 -3.34 -3.25
CA ILE A 156 -1.66 -3.98 -2.24
C ILE A 156 -0.48 -4.68 -2.93
N ALA A 157 -0.72 -5.41 -4.01
CA ALA A 157 0.35 -6.05 -4.78
C ALA A 157 1.32 -5.01 -5.37
N ALA A 158 0.82 -3.87 -5.85
CA ALA A 158 1.64 -2.76 -6.32
C ALA A 158 2.50 -2.18 -5.19
N ALA A 159 1.91 -1.94 -4.01
CA ALA A 159 2.62 -1.43 -2.83
C ALA A 159 3.74 -2.37 -2.37
N VAL A 160 3.44 -3.68 -2.29
CA VAL A 160 4.42 -4.70 -1.92
C VAL A 160 5.55 -4.79 -2.95
N ARG A 161 5.21 -4.75 -4.24
CA ARG A 161 6.20 -4.81 -5.32
C ARG A 161 7.11 -3.58 -5.34
N THR A 162 6.58 -2.39 -5.10
CA THR A 162 7.39 -1.17 -5.06
C THR A 162 8.22 -1.06 -3.79
N ALA A 163 7.76 -1.64 -2.68
CA ALA A 163 8.55 -1.70 -1.44
C ALA A 163 9.68 -2.75 -1.48
N LYS A 164 9.70 -3.66 -2.47
CA LYS A 164 10.82 -4.59 -2.63
C LYS A 164 12.09 -3.82 -3.04
N PRO A 165 13.26 -4.19 -2.50
CA PRO A 165 14.51 -3.61 -2.96
C PRO A 165 14.90 -4.22 -4.31
N ASP A 166 15.52 -3.40 -5.16
CA ASP A 166 16.14 -3.85 -6.39
C ASP A 166 17.46 -4.53 -6.00
N SER A 167 17.49 -5.87 -6.07
CA SER A 167 18.68 -6.70 -5.84
C SER A 167 19.72 -6.52 -6.94
#